data_AF-A0A3N5U383-F1
#
_entry.id   AF-A0A3N5U383-F1
#
_cell.length_a   1.000
_cell.length_b   1.000
_cell.length_c   1.000
_cell.angle_alpha   90.00
_cell.angle_beta   90.00
_cell.angle_gamma   90.00
#
_symmetry.space_group_name_H-M   'P 1'
#
loop_
_entity.id
_entity.type
_entity.pdbx_description
1 polymer ?
#
loop_
_entity_poly.entity_id
_entity_poly.type
_entity_poly.pdbx_seq_one_letter_code
_entity_poly.pdbx_strand_id
1 'polypeptide(L)' 'MKIVTIIGARPQFIKAASVSRAVQDYNRTHSKRGIQEILVHTGQHYDYLMDKVFFEELGLRRCDHHLGAG' A
#
# COMPACT_ATOMS: atom_id res chain seq x y z
N MET A 1 -2.31 16.47 3.35
CA MET A 1 -1.76 16.21 1.99
C MET A 1 -2.31 14.88 1.49
N LYS A 2 -2.47 14.68 0.18
CA LYS A 2 -2.95 13.40 -0.39
C LYS A 2 -1.88 12.77 -1.27
N ILE A 3 -1.57 11.48 -1.06
CA ILE A 3 -0.60 10.69 -1.81
C ILE A 3 -1.32 9.48 -2.40
N VAL A 4 -1.06 9.18 -3.67
CA VAL A 4 -1.53 7.96 -4.33
C VAL A 4 -0.32 7.08 -4.64
N THR A 5 -0.28 5.90 -4.04
CA THR A 5 0.75 4.89 -4.25
C THR A 5 0.19 3.81 -5.17
N ILE A 6 0.72 3.68 -6.37
CA ILE A 6 0.28 2.68 -7.36
C ILE A 6 1.30 1.55 -7.42
N ILE A 7 0.84 0.32 -7.23
CA ILE A 7 1.66 -0.90 -7.27
C ILE A 7 1.03 -1.94 -8.21
N GLY A 8 1.86 -2.78 -8.81
CA GLY A 8 1.46 -3.86 -9.70
C GLY A 8 2.44 -5.03 -9.75
N ALA A 9 3.68 -4.84 -9.29
CA ALA A 9 4.72 -5.86 -9.25
C ALA A 9 5.13 -6.22 -7.81
N ARG A 10 5.44 -7.49 -7.53
CA ARG A 10 5.85 -8.02 -6.21
C ARG A 10 6.92 -7.17 -5.48
N PRO A 11 8.03 -6.73 -6.13
CA PRO A 11 9.03 -5.88 -5.45
C PRO A 11 8.48 -4.53 -4.97
N GLN A 12 7.36 -4.07 -5.53
CA GLN A 12 6.75 -2.78 -5.20
C GLN A 12 5.96 -2.87 -3.88
N PHE A 13 5.44 -4.04 -3.49
CA PHE A 13 4.78 -4.22 -2.19
C PHE A 13 5.74 -3.96 -1.03
N ILE A 14 6.95 -4.51 -1.10
CA ILE A 14 8.00 -4.29 -0.08
C ILE A 14 8.32 -2.79 0.05
N LYS A 15 8.44 -2.08 -1.08
CA LYS A 15 8.70 -0.63 -1.09
C LYS A 15 7.52 0.17 -0.56
N ALA A 16 6.30 -0.20 -0.96
CA ALA A 16 5.08 0.43 -0.48
C ALA A 16 4.91 0.26 1.03
N ALA A 17 5.24 -0.92 1.59
CA ALA A 17 5.20 -1.17 3.03
C ALA A 17 6.05 -0.18 3.83
N SER A 18 7.28 0.05 3.39
CA SER A 18 8.20 1.00 4.01
C SER A 18 7.66 2.43 3.98
N VAL A 19 7.07 2.85 2.84
CA VAL A 19 6.48 4.18 2.69
C VAL A 19 5.22 4.34 3.55
N SER A 20 4.30 3.38 3.51
CA SER A 20 3.07 3.41 4.30
C SER A 20 3.37 3.45 5.81
N ARG A 21 4.40 2.74 6.27
CA ARG A 21 4.85 2.82 7.68
C ARG A 21 5.33 4.22 8.05
N ALA A 22 6.17 4.83 7.22
CA ALA A 22 6.63 6.20 7.44
C ALA A 22 5.47 7.21 7.47
N VAL A 23 4.47 7.05 6.60
CA VAL A 23 3.25 7.87 6.59
C VAL A 23 2.46 7.70 7.88
N GLN A 24 2.30 6.47 8.38
CA GLN A 24 1.61 6.22 9.65
C GLN A 24 2.33 6.87 10.83
N ASP A 25 3.65 6.74 10.92
CA ASP A 25 4.45 7.33 11.99
C ASP A 25 4.41 8.87 11.97
N TYR A 26 4.44 9.47 10.77
CA TYR A 26 4.21 10.90 10.59
C TYR A 26 2.82 11.32 11.11
N ASN A 27 1.77 10.58 10.74
CA ASN A 27 0.40 10.88 11.12
C ASN A 27 0.16 10.78 12.64
N ARG A 28 0.86 9.86 13.34
CA ARG A 28 0.80 9.75 14.80
C ARG A 28 1.22 11.02 15.52
N THR A 29 2.19 11.75 14.97
CA THR A 29 2.77 12.97 15.58
C THR A 29 2.19 14.26 14.99
N HIS A 30 1.54 14.21 13.82
CA HIS A 30 1.06 15.39 13.08
C HIS A 30 -0.45 15.32 12.78
N SER A 31 -1.27 15.12 13.81
CA SER A 31 -2.73 14.92 13.67
C SER A 31 -3.47 16.04 12.90
N LYS A 32 -3.07 17.30 13.04
CA LYS A 32 -3.67 18.44 12.31
C LYS A 32 -3.23 18.56 10.84
N ARG A 33 -2.17 17.86 10.42
CA ARG A 33 -1.57 17.92 9.08
C ARG A 33 -1.32 16.53 8.48
N GLY A 34 -2.17 15.58 8.81
CA GLY A 34 -2.05 14.20 8.34
C GLY A 34 -1.94 14.07 6.82
N ILE A 35 -1.26 13.00 6.41
CA ILE A 35 -1.17 12.53 5.05
C ILE A 35 -2.26 11.47 4.86
N GLN A 36 -3.13 11.70 3.88
CA GLN A 36 -4.03 10.68 3.38
C GLN A 36 -3.32 9.91 2.27
N GLU A 37 -2.93 8.68 2.55
CA GLU A 37 -2.38 7.76 1.56
C GLU A 37 -3.51 6.91 0.95
N ILE A 38 -3.48 6.75 -0.38
CA ILE A 38 -4.36 5.88 -1.14
C ILE A 38 -3.48 4.85 -1.85
N LEU A 39 -3.66 3.56 -1.57
CA LEU A 39 -2.92 2.46 -2.15
C LEU A 39 -3.76 1.79 -3.25
N VAL A 40 -3.24 1.79 -4.49
CA VAL A 40 -3.88 1.22 -5.67
C VAL A 40 -3.06 0.03 -6.17
N HIS A 41 -3.69 -1.14 -6.28
CA HIS A 41 -3.12 -2.32 -6.91
C HIS A 41 -3.63 -2.45 -8.35
N THR A 42 -2.75 -2.53 -9.35
CA THR A 42 -3.15 -2.61 -10.76
C THR A 42 -3.76 -3.96 -11.12
N GLY A 43 -3.45 -5.03 -10.41
CA GLY A 43 -3.97 -6.37 -10.69
C GLY A 43 -3.11 -7.21 -11.63
N GLN A 44 -1.86 -6.80 -11.89
CA GLN A 44 -0.95 -7.48 -12.84
C GLN A 44 -0.35 -8.81 -12.31
N HIS A 45 -0.84 -9.33 -11.18
CA HIS A 45 -0.40 -10.59 -10.58
C HIS A 45 -1.60 -11.51 -10.29
N TYR A 46 -1.56 -12.73 -10.82
CA TYR A 46 -2.66 -13.70 -10.79
C TYR A 46 -2.71 -14.57 -9.51
N ASP A 47 -1.69 -14.51 -8.66
CA ASP A 47 -1.65 -15.33 -7.44
C ASP A 47 -2.11 -14.54 -6.21
N TYR A 48 -3.44 -14.45 -6.07
CA TYR A 48 -4.14 -13.82 -4.96
C TYR A 48 -3.71 -14.35 -3.58
N LEU A 49 -3.30 -15.61 -3.49
CA LEU A 49 -2.81 -16.18 -2.24
C LEU A 49 -1.47 -15.57 -1.84
N MET A 50 -0.60 -15.32 -2.81
CA MET A 50 0.70 -14.72 -2.56
C MET A 50 0.58 -13.24 -2.17
N ASP A 51 -0.28 -12.47 -2.84
CA ASP A 51 -0.54 -11.07 -2.50
C ASP A 51 -1.00 -10.94 -1.04
N LYS A 52 -1.95 -11.79 -0.63
CA LYS A 52 -2.47 -11.81 0.74
C LYS A 52 -1.37 -12.06 1.78
N VAL A 53 -0.46 -13.01 1.52
CA VAL A 53 0.67 -13.30 2.40
C VAL A 53 1.59 -12.09 2.54
N PHE A 54 1.91 -11.40 1.43
CA PHE A 54 2.74 -10.18 1.49
C PHE A 54 2.08 -9.05 2.29
N PHE A 55 0.77 -8.86 2.15
CA PHE A 55 0.05 -7.85 2.94
C PHE A 55 0.11 -8.16 4.44
N GLU A 56 -0.12 -9.42 4.81
CA GLU A 56 -0.10 -9.88 6.20
C GLU A 56 1.31 -9.82 6.80
N GLU A 57 2.33 -10.37 6.13
CA GLU A 57 3.70 -10.42 6.62
C GLU A 57 4.35 -9.03 6.73
N LEU A 58 4.06 -8.12 5.78
CA LEU A 58 4.62 -6.77 5.80
C LEU A 58 3.85 -5.80 6.70
N GLY A 59 2.72 -6.23 7.28
CA GLY A 59 1.82 -5.36 8.02
C GLY A 59 1.28 -4.21 7.17
N LEU A 60 1.12 -4.45 5.87
CA LEU A 60 0.54 -3.49 4.94
C LEU A 60 -0.97 -3.45 5.17
N ARG A 61 -1.53 -2.24 5.13
CA ARG A 61 -2.96 -2.05 4.95
C ARG A 61 -3.40 -2.67 3.63
N ARG A 62 -4.65 -3.17 3.58
CA ARG A 62 -5.27 -3.55 2.30
C ARG A 62 -5.27 -2.37 1.35
N CYS A 63 -5.15 -2.64 0.06
CA CYS A 63 -5.30 -1.64 -0.99
C CYS A 63 -6.71 -1.03 -0.95
N ASP A 64 -6.79 0.27 -1.22
CA ASP A 64 -8.06 1.00 -1.32
C ASP A 64 -8.75 0.72 -2.66
N HIS A 65 -7.95 0.43 -3.70
CA HIS A 65 -8.44 0.07 -5.02
C HIS A 65 -7.64 -1.09 -5.61
N HIS A 66 -8.33 -2.03 -6.25
CA HIS A 66 -7.74 -3.08 -7.06
C HIS A 66 -8.33 -3.00 -8.47
N LEU A 67 -7.50 -2.72 -9.48
CA LEU A 67 -7.98 -2.37 -10.83
C LEU A 67 -8.24 -3.57 -11.72
N GLY A 68 -7.68 -4.74 -11.42
CA GLY A 68 -7.87 -5.96 -12.23
C GLY A 68 -7.37 -5.83 -13.66
N ALA A 69 -6.41 -4.93 -13.91
CA ALA A 69 -5.79 -4.68 -15.21
C ALA A 69 -4.63 -5.66 -15.51
N GLY A 70 -4.84 -6.94 -15.20
CA GLY A 70 -3.91 -8.04 -15.43
C GLY A 70 -4.57 -9.17 -16.21
#